data_AF-A0A1V4TFP2-F1
#
_entry.id   AF-A0A1V4TFP2-F1
#
_cell.length_a   1.000
_cell.length_b   1.000
_cell.length_c   1.000
_cell.angle_alpha   90.00
_cell.angle_beta   90.00
_cell.angle_gamma   90.00
#
_symmetry.space_group_name_H-M   'P 1'
#
loop_
_entity.id
_entity.type
_entity.pdbx_description
1 polymer ?
#
loop_
_entity_poly.entity_id
_entity_poly.type
_entity_poly.pdbx_seq_one_letter_code
_entity_poly.pdbx_strand_id
1 'polypeptide(L)'
;MWKVFGEEGVMVQFGPLWKERMIELSKRRKDRERFLALLEKADISHYLDIHQALHVFRMDLPSTCTVEDVEFLKGFVQRIIKGTEYPMVELDDEEQKAALIISAEEPEDEHTSRMSGWYKMKQDEDRKKSGA
;
A
#
# COMPACT_ATOMS: atom_id res chain seq x y z
N MET A 1 -22.24 -1.06 -15.51
CA MET A 1 -20.91 -1.14 -16.12
C MET A 1 -19.87 -0.88 -15.05
N TRP A 2 -18.81 -1.69 -15.05
CA TRP A 2 -17.76 -1.65 -14.05
C TRP A 2 -16.68 -0.62 -14.41
N LYS A 3 -16.19 0.13 -13.42
CA LYS A 3 -15.06 1.05 -13.57
C LYS A 3 -14.07 0.96 -12.42
N VAL A 4 -12.79 1.24 -12.70
CA VAL A 4 -11.72 1.43 -11.72
C VAL A 4 -11.12 2.82 -11.93
N PHE A 5 -11.27 3.73 -10.95
CA PHE A 5 -10.90 5.15 -11.09
C PHE A 5 -11.41 5.80 -12.39
N GLY A 6 -12.68 5.55 -12.71
CA GLY A 6 -13.37 6.08 -13.88
C GLY A 6 -13.11 5.35 -15.20
N GLU A 7 -12.21 4.37 -15.24
CA GLU A 7 -11.90 3.60 -16.45
C GLU A 7 -12.72 2.32 -16.51
N GLU A 8 -13.41 2.10 -17.62
CA GLU A 8 -14.25 0.92 -17.84
C GLU A 8 -13.43 -0.36 -17.93
N GLY A 9 -13.93 -1.45 -17.33
CA GLY A 9 -13.27 -2.74 -17.41
C GLY A 9 -14.08 -3.87 -16.83
N VAL A 10 -13.67 -5.12 -17.07
CA VAL A 10 -14.27 -6.29 -16.41
C VAL A 10 -13.44 -6.72 -15.20
N MET A 11 -14.07 -7.38 -14.22
CA MET A 11 -13.42 -7.72 -12.93
C MET A 11 -12.06 -8.42 -13.06
N VAL A 12 -11.90 -9.32 -14.04
CA VAL A 12 -10.62 -10.02 -14.26
C VAL A 12 -9.46 -9.10 -14.68
N GLN A 13 -9.75 -7.87 -15.10
CA GLN A 13 -8.79 -6.85 -15.49
C GLN A 13 -8.52 -5.83 -14.39
N PHE A 14 -9.20 -5.89 -13.24
CA PHE A 14 -9.15 -4.84 -12.24
C PHE A 14 -7.74 -4.62 -11.68
N GLY A 15 -6.97 -5.67 -11.42
CA GLY A 15 -5.57 -5.53 -10.95
C GLY A 15 -4.71 -4.74 -11.94
N PRO A 16 -4.59 -5.18 -13.22
CA PRO A 16 -3.90 -4.43 -14.26
C PRO A 16 -4.42 -2.99 -14.45
N LEU A 17 -5.74 -2.82 -14.55
CA LEU A 17 -6.35 -1.48 -14.72
C LEU A 17 -6.00 -0.57 -13.54
N TRP A 18 -6.09 -1.06 -12.31
CA TRP A 18 -5.71 -0.29 -11.13
C TRP A 18 -4.26 0.18 -11.21
N LYS A 19 -3.34 -0.68 -11.64
CA LYS A 19 -1.92 -0.33 -11.83
C LYS A 19 -1.76 0.79 -12.86
N GLU A 20 -2.38 0.65 -14.01
CA GLU A 20 -2.34 1.64 -15.10
C GLU A 20 -2.91 2.99 -14.66
N ARG A 21 -4.07 2.98 -13.98
CA ARG A 21 -4.70 4.18 -13.45
C ARG A 21 -3.83 4.86 -12.41
N MET A 22 -3.19 4.11 -11.52
CA MET A 22 -2.24 4.69 -10.57
C MET A 22 -1.03 5.33 -11.24
N ILE A 23 -0.48 4.72 -12.30
CA ILE A 23 0.60 5.30 -13.10
C ILE A 23 0.15 6.62 -13.72
N GLU A 24 -1.05 6.65 -14.31
CA GLU A 24 -1.58 7.84 -14.94
C GLU A 24 -1.81 8.98 -13.94
N LEU A 25 -2.49 8.69 -12.83
CA LEU A 25 -2.82 9.66 -11.79
C LEU A 25 -1.56 10.15 -11.04
N SER A 26 -0.44 9.45 -11.14
CA SER A 26 0.85 9.86 -10.56
C SER A 26 1.58 10.95 -11.37
N LYS A 27 1.21 11.20 -12.63
CA LYS A 27 2.01 11.97 -13.61
C LYS A 27 2.54 13.33 -13.12
N ARG A 28 1.75 14.04 -12.30
CA ARG A 28 2.08 15.39 -11.81
C ARG A 28 2.54 15.44 -10.35
N ARG A 29 2.82 14.29 -9.74
CA ARG A 29 3.14 14.21 -8.31
C ARG A 29 4.66 14.16 -8.08
N LYS A 30 5.09 14.84 -7.02
CA LYS A 30 6.47 14.73 -6.51
C LYS A 30 6.77 13.28 -6.15
N ASP A 31 8.02 12.85 -6.32
CA ASP A 31 8.52 11.50 -6.01
C ASP A 31 7.94 10.38 -6.90
N ARG A 32 7.36 10.75 -8.06
CA ARG A 32 6.80 9.81 -9.04
C ARG A 32 7.78 8.73 -9.45
N GLU A 33 9.05 9.05 -9.67
CA GLU A 33 10.04 8.09 -10.11
C GLU A 33 10.26 6.96 -9.09
N ARG A 34 10.37 7.30 -7.80
CA ARG A 34 10.45 6.31 -6.70
C ARG A 34 9.18 5.46 -6.66
N PHE A 35 8.00 6.07 -6.83
CA PHE A 35 6.73 5.36 -6.89
C PHE A 35 6.68 4.35 -8.04
N LEU A 36 7.05 4.75 -9.25
CA LEU A 36 7.04 3.86 -10.41
C LEU A 36 8.02 2.69 -10.24
N ALA A 37 9.22 2.95 -9.72
CA ALA A 37 10.21 1.90 -9.48
C ALA A 37 9.75 0.85 -8.46
N LEU A 38 8.96 1.24 -7.46
CA LEU A 38 8.38 0.32 -6.49
C LEU A 38 7.15 -0.40 -7.05
N LEU A 39 6.29 0.31 -7.77
CA LEU A 39 5.09 -0.26 -8.40
C LEU A 39 5.44 -1.28 -9.50
N GLU A 40 6.56 -1.10 -10.20
CA GLU A 40 7.06 -2.04 -11.19
C GLU A 40 7.40 -3.40 -10.57
N LYS A 41 8.00 -3.39 -9.38
CA LYS A 41 8.35 -4.59 -8.61
C LYS A 41 7.16 -5.29 -7.98
N ALA A 42 6.05 -4.57 -7.80
CA ALA A 42 4.88 -5.09 -7.12
C ALA A 42 4.04 -5.98 -8.04
N ASP A 43 3.62 -7.13 -7.49
CA ASP A 43 2.55 -7.94 -8.07
C ASP A 43 1.20 -7.40 -7.59
N ILE A 44 0.27 -7.17 -8.52
CA ILE A 44 -1.03 -6.56 -8.23
C ILE A 44 -2.13 -7.48 -8.70
N SER A 45 -2.84 -8.05 -7.75
CA SER A 45 -4.01 -8.90 -7.99
C SER A 45 -5.28 -8.26 -7.46
N HIS A 46 -6.42 -8.73 -7.98
CA HIS A 46 -7.74 -8.35 -7.52
C HIS A 46 -8.55 -9.60 -7.21
N TYR A 47 -9.34 -9.53 -6.14
CA TYR A 47 -10.40 -10.48 -5.86
C TYR A 47 -11.57 -9.79 -5.16
N LEU A 48 -12.75 -10.43 -5.21
CA LEU A 48 -13.94 -9.99 -4.50
C LEU A 48 -14.13 -10.85 -3.25
N ASP A 49 -14.05 -10.24 -2.06
CA ASP A 49 -14.48 -10.90 -0.83
C ASP A 49 -16.01 -10.92 -0.79
N ILE A 50 -16.58 -12.08 -1.09
CA ILE A 50 -18.03 -12.31 -1.16
C ILE A 50 -18.73 -12.19 0.20
N HIS A 51 -18.01 -12.39 1.31
CA HIS A 51 -18.60 -12.30 2.65
C HIS A 51 -18.85 -10.84 3.05
N GLN A 52 -17.98 -9.95 2.59
CA GLN A 52 -18.02 -8.52 2.93
C GLN A 52 -18.53 -7.64 1.78
N ALA A 53 -18.75 -8.22 0.59
CA ALA A 53 -18.97 -7.51 -0.66
C ALA A 53 -17.90 -6.42 -0.86
N LEU A 54 -16.64 -6.80 -0.75
CA LEU A 54 -15.48 -5.91 -0.74
C LEU A 54 -14.51 -6.24 -1.87
N HIS A 55 -14.26 -5.28 -2.76
CA HIS A 55 -13.21 -5.41 -3.77
C HIS A 55 -11.85 -5.25 -3.09
N VAL A 56 -10.98 -6.24 -3.23
CA VAL A 56 -9.64 -6.18 -2.63
C VAL A 56 -8.61 -6.14 -3.73
N PHE A 57 -7.84 -5.06 -3.75
CA PHE A 57 -6.59 -4.96 -4.50
C PHE A 57 -5.46 -5.36 -3.58
N ARG A 58 -4.70 -6.37 -3.97
CA ARG A 58 -3.56 -6.85 -3.21
C ARG A 58 -2.29 -6.51 -3.98
N MET A 59 -1.41 -5.76 -3.32
CA MET A 59 -0.10 -5.37 -3.80
C MET A 59 0.95 -6.12 -2.98
N ASP A 60 1.54 -7.16 -3.56
CA ASP A 60 2.61 -7.93 -2.95
C ASP A 60 3.97 -7.38 -3.42
N LEU A 61 4.80 -6.98 -2.47
CA LEU A 61 6.14 -6.44 -2.69
C LEU A 61 7.18 -7.53 -2.45
N PRO A 62 8.29 -7.55 -3.22
CA PRO A 62 9.36 -8.51 -3.00
C PRO A 62 10.07 -8.24 -1.67
N SER A 63 10.70 -9.27 -1.10
CA SER A 63 11.47 -9.19 0.16
C SER A 63 12.65 -8.23 0.13
N THR A 64 13.03 -7.74 -1.06
CA THR A 64 14.02 -6.66 -1.21
C THR A 64 13.48 -5.27 -0.84
N CYS A 65 12.17 -5.11 -0.66
CA CYS A 65 11.55 -3.86 -0.27
C CYS A 65 11.60 -3.69 1.25
N THR A 66 11.91 -2.47 1.69
CA THR A 66 12.01 -2.13 3.12
C THR A 66 10.67 -1.67 3.69
N VAL A 67 10.56 -1.57 5.02
CA VAL A 67 9.40 -0.94 5.67
C VAL A 67 9.20 0.50 5.21
N GLU A 68 10.29 1.25 4.99
CA GLU A 68 10.21 2.62 4.46
C GLU A 68 9.58 2.67 3.07
N ASP A 69 9.86 1.68 2.22
CA ASP A 69 9.25 1.59 0.89
C ASP A 69 7.75 1.32 0.96
N VAL A 70 7.32 0.47 1.90
CA VAL A 70 5.90 0.20 2.17
C VAL A 70 5.20 1.48 2.67
N GLU A 71 5.80 2.18 3.63
CA GLU A 71 5.25 3.43 4.17
C GLU A 71 5.17 4.52 3.10
N PHE A 72 6.21 4.64 2.28
CA PHE A 72 6.24 5.56 1.15
C PHE A 72 5.13 5.24 0.14
N LEU A 73 5.01 3.98 -0.30
CA LEU A 73 3.98 3.53 -1.24
C LEU A 73 2.58 3.81 -0.71
N LYS A 74 2.32 3.40 0.54
CA LYS A 74 1.05 3.66 1.23
C LYS A 74 0.71 5.15 1.20
N GLY A 75 1.65 6.01 1.63
CA GLY A 75 1.45 7.44 1.66
C GLY A 75 1.23 8.04 0.26
N PHE A 76 1.96 7.56 -0.75
CA PHE A 76 1.82 8.02 -2.12
C PHE A 76 0.45 7.67 -2.71
N VAL A 77 0.02 6.41 -2.57
CA VAL A 77 -1.28 5.94 -3.04
C VAL A 77 -2.42 6.67 -2.33
N GLN A 78 -2.33 6.87 -1.02
CA GLN A 78 -3.33 7.65 -0.29
C GLN A 78 -3.47 9.08 -0.81
N ARG A 79 -2.38 9.73 -1.22
CA ARG A 79 -2.44 11.07 -1.84
C ARG A 79 -3.11 11.04 -3.21
N ILE A 80 -2.89 9.98 -4.01
CA ILE A 80 -3.59 9.80 -5.28
C ILE A 80 -5.09 9.70 -5.03
N ILE A 81 -5.51 8.73 -4.20
CA ILE A 81 -6.92 8.45 -3.93
C ILE A 81 -7.64 9.70 -3.40
N LYS A 82 -7.05 10.39 -2.41
CA LYS A 82 -7.64 11.63 -1.85
C LYS A 82 -7.77 12.78 -2.86
N GLY A 83 -7.04 12.74 -3.96
CA GLY A 83 -7.10 13.77 -5.01
C GLY A 83 -7.83 13.33 -6.28
N THR A 84 -8.52 12.18 -6.26
CA THR A 84 -9.29 11.67 -7.39
C THR A 84 -10.78 11.86 -7.12
N GLU A 85 -11.54 12.27 -8.13
CA GLU A 85 -12.99 12.51 -8.00
C GLU A 85 -13.81 11.22 -8.10
N TYR A 86 -13.26 10.21 -8.78
CA TYR A 86 -13.89 8.90 -8.94
C TYR A 86 -13.60 7.98 -7.75
N PRO A 87 -14.56 7.13 -7.34
CA PRO A 87 -14.30 6.06 -6.40
C PRO A 87 -13.27 5.07 -6.97
N MET A 88 -12.68 4.26 -6.09
CA MET A 88 -11.73 3.24 -6.51
C MET A 88 -12.38 2.17 -7.39
N VAL A 89 -13.61 1.77 -7.07
CA VAL A 89 -14.42 0.84 -7.87
C VAL A 89 -15.85 1.39 -7.95
N GLU A 90 -16.42 1.30 -9.15
CA GLU A 90 -17.78 1.74 -9.44
C GLU A 90 -18.51 0.67 -10.26
N LEU A 91 -19.80 0.49 -10.01
CA LEU A 91 -20.71 -0.31 -10.83
C LEU A 91 -21.96 0.50 -11.12
N ASP A 92 -22.24 0.76 -12.40
CA ASP A 92 -23.45 1.49 -12.82
C ASP A 92 -23.60 2.84 -12.08
N ASP A 93 -22.49 3.57 -11.99
CA ASP A 93 -22.35 4.87 -11.31
C ASP A 93 -22.58 4.83 -9.79
N GLU A 94 -22.58 3.64 -9.19
CA GLU A 94 -22.60 3.43 -7.73
C GLU A 94 -21.23 3.04 -7.19
N GLU A 95 -20.76 3.77 -6.17
CA GLU A 95 -19.50 3.46 -5.46
C GLU A 95 -19.57 2.10 -4.77
N GLN A 96 -18.56 1.28 -5.02
CA GLN A 96 -18.40 -0.02 -4.39
C GLN A 96 -17.34 0.02 -3.30
N LYS A 97 -17.51 -0.78 -2.25
CA LYS A 97 -16.51 -0.91 -1.20
C LYS A 97 -15.23 -1.51 -1.79
N ALA A 98 -14.10 -0.86 -1.54
CA ALA A 98 -12.81 -1.35 -1.97
C ALA A 98 -11.73 -1.15 -0.88
N ALA A 99 -10.75 -2.04 -0.88
CA ALA A 99 -9.57 -1.97 -0.02
C ALA A 99 -8.30 -2.23 -0.84
N LEU A 100 -7.20 -1.61 -0.41
CA LEU A 100 -5.85 -1.93 -0.86
C LEU A 100 -5.09 -2.57 0.29
N ILE A 101 -4.58 -3.78 0.06
CA ILE A 101 -3.64 -4.45 0.95
C ILE A 101 -2.25 -4.32 0.33
N ILE A 102 -1.32 -3.72 1.06
CA ILE A 102 0.10 -3.70 0.69
C ILE A 102 0.80 -4.68 1.63
N SER A 103 1.39 -5.72 1.06
CA SER A 103 2.11 -6.75 1.79
C SER A 103 3.56 -6.79 1.32
N ALA A 104 4.48 -6.92 2.26
CA ALA A 104 5.89 -7.18 1.99
C ALA A 104 6.35 -8.27 2.96
N GLU A 105 7.18 -9.18 2.49
CA GLU A 105 7.86 -10.15 3.35
C GLU A 105 9.08 -9.46 3.97
N GLU A 106 9.13 -9.33 5.30
CA GLU A 106 10.29 -8.74 5.98
C GLU A 106 11.49 -9.70 5.90
N PRO A 107 12.65 -9.27 5.34
CA PRO A 107 13.83 -10.14 5.22
C PRO A 107 14.51 -10.43 6.58
N GLU A 108 14.35 -9.55 7.57
CA GLU A 108 14.75 -9.71 8.98
C GLU A 108 13.71 -9.00 9.85
N ASP A 109 13.43 -9.55 11.05
CA ASP A 109 12.48 -9.00 12.02
C ASP A 109 13.04 -7.68 12.63
N GLU A 110 13.00 -6.61 11.83
CA GLU A 110 13.42 -5.26 12.20
C GLU A 110 12.62 -4.76 13.40
N HIS A 111 11.38 -5.24 13.58
CA HIS A 111 10.56 -4.95 14.74
C HIS A 111 11.20 -5.51 16.03
N THR A 112 11.60 -6.78 16.03
CA THR A 112 12.36 -7.39 17.13
C THR A 112 13.68 -6.67 17.37
N SER A 113 14.39 -6.28 16.31
CA SER A 113 15.64 -5.52 16.41
C SER A 113 15.44 -4.14 17.07
N ARG A 114 14.42 -3.37 16.65
CA ARG A 114 14.06 -2.06 17.22
C ARG A 114 13.62 -2.17 18.68
N MET A 115 12.82 -3.17 19.01
CA MET A 115 12.41 -3.45 20.40
C MET A 115 13.62 -3.82 21.26
N SER A 116 14.57 -4.60 20.74
CA SER A 116 15.80 -4.96 21.45
C SER A 116 16.66 -3.74 21.79
N GLY A 117 16.74 -2.76 20.88
CA GLY A 117 17.45 -1.49 21.10
C GLY A 117 16.78 -0.63 22.18
N TRP A 118 15.45 -0.55 22.16
CA TRP A 118 14.69 0.19 23.17
C TRP A 118 14.82 -0.44 24.57
N TYR A 119 14.75 -1.77 24.67
CA TYR A 119 14.96 -2.47 25.96
C TYR A 119 16.38 -2.27 26.52
N LYS A 120 17.41 -2.26 25.66
CA LYS A 120 18.79 -1.96 26.08
C LYS A 120 18.94 -0.52 26.60
N MET A 121 18.40 0.47 25.88
CA MET A 121 18.41 1.86 26.32
C MET A 121 17.70 2.04 27.68
N LYS A 122 16.54 1.40 27.85
CA LYS A 122 15.78 1.47 29.10
C LYS A 122 16.54 0.84 30.28
N GLN A 123 17.18 -0.31 30.08
CA GLN A 123 18.02 -0.93 31.10
C GLN A 123 19.21 -0.05 31.49
N ASP A 124 19.85 0.61 30.53
CA ASP A 124 20.97 1.53 30.81
C ASP A 124 20.52 2.79 31.57
N GLU A 125 19.33 3.33 31.26
CA GLU A 125 18.73 4.44 31.99
C GLU A 125 18.37 4.06 33.44
N ASP A 126 17.75 2.90 33.63
CA ASP A 126 17.35 2.41 34.95
C ASP A 126 18.58 2.13 35.82
N ARG A 127 19.65 1.55 35.23
CA ARG A 127 20.91 1.27 35.94
C ARG A 127 21.66 2.54 36.35
N LYS A 128 21.56 3.61 35.55
CA LYS A 128 22.11 4.94 35.91
C LYS A 128 21.32 5.62 37.03
N LYS A 129 19.99 5.40 37.12
CA LYS A 129 19.14 5.97 38.17
C LYS A 129 19.28 5.24 39.51
N SER A 130 19.60 3.95 39.51
CA SER A 130 19.78 3.15 40.74
C SER A 130 21.19 3.20 41.33
N GLY A 131 22.13 3.89 40.66
CA GLY A 131 23.54 3.99 41.06
C GLY A 131 23.96 5.33 41.67
N ALA A 132 23.01 6.19 42.05
CA ALA A 132 23.24 7.48 42.71
C ALA A 132 22.71 7.46 44.15
#